data_AF-A0A3D2FZU2-F1
#
_entry.id   AF-A0A3D2FZU2-F1
#
_cell.length_a   1.000
_cell.length_b   1.000
_cell.length_c   1.000
_cell.angle_alpha   90.00
_cell.angle_beta   90.00
_cell.angle_gamma   90.00
#
_symmetry.space_group_name_H-M   'P 1'
#
loop_
_entity.id
_entity.type
_entity.pdbx_description
1 polymer ?
#
loop_
_entity_poly.entity_id
_entity_poly.type
_entity_poly.pdbx_seq_one_letter_code
_entity_poly.pdbx_strand_id
1 'polypeptide(L)'
;MDFPPTVLGATLPNDDGTFSVYINARLGDDARRETLRHELEHMARDHFYRDAPVAAQEAEARGETISAVPPAPERGTVRCYRDLAALTAYLQSLGALGSSMESLGAEPMR
;
A
#
# COMPACT_ATOMS: atom_id res chain seq x y z
N MET A 1 1.43 -10.47 24.59
CA MET A 1 2.57 -9.86 25.32
C MET A 1 2.22 -8.40 25.62
N ASP A 2 2.75 -7.79 26.68
CA ASP A 2 2.55 -6.35 26.89
C ASP A 2 3.60 -5.57 26.08
N PHE A 3 3.12 -4.77 25.13
CA PHE A 3 3.96 -3.96 24.25
C PHE A 3 3.60 -2.47 24.40
N PRO A 4 4.51 -1.55 24.01
CA PRO A 4 4.16 -0.14 23.82
C PRO A 4 2.91 0.00 22.93
N PRO A 5 2.03 1.00 23.16
CA PRO A 5 0.78 1.15 22.42
C PRO A 5 0.93 1.26 20.89
N THR A 6 2.10 1.70 20.42
CA THR A 6 2.43 1.86 18.99
C THR A 6 2.77 0.54 18.31
N VAL A 7 3.07 -0.51 19.06
CA VAL A 7 3.39 -1.84 18.53
C VAL A 7 2.17 -2.73 18.70
N LEU A 8 1.53 -3.05 17.59
CA LEU A 8 0.30 -3.86 17.56
C LEU A 8 0.63 -5.36 17.59
N GLY A 9 1.65 -5.75 16.83
CA GLY A 9 2.19 -7.10 16.76
C GLY A 9 3.63 -7.10 16.28
N ALA A 10 4.25 -8.27 16.29
CA ALA A 10 5.58 -8.49 15.74
C ALA A 10 5.76 -9.96 15.37
N THR A 11 6.44 -10.20 14.26
CA THR A 11 6.84 -11.53 13.81
C THR A 11 8.35 -11.61 13.73
N LEU A 12 8.93 -12.66 14.32
CA LEU A 12 10.37 -12.89 14.36
C LEU A 12 10.69 -14.25 13.73
N PRO A 13 11.60 -14.32 12.73
CA PRO A 13 12.12 -15.59 12.25
C PRO A 13 13.03 -16.23 13.31
N ASN A 14 12.94 -17.56 13.43
CA ASN A 14 13.78 -18.37 14.30
C ASN A 14 14.86 -19.10 13.48
N ASP A 15 15.94 -19.54 14.12
CA ASP A 15 17.06 -20.23 13.46
C ASP A 15 16.69 -21.61 12.89
N ASP A 16 15.58 -22.20 13.34
CA ASP A 16 15.06 -23.49 12.86
C ASP A 16 14.13 -23.36 11.63
N GLY A 17 13.99 -22.15 11.08
CA GLY A 17 13.11 -21.85 9.96
C GLY A 17 11.64 -21.67 10.34
N THR A 18 11.30 -21.69 11.63
CA THR A 18 9.96 -21.33 12.13
C THR A 18 9.84 -19.83 12.41
N PHE A 19 8.65 -19.38 12.77
CA PHE A 19 8.38 -17.98 13.13
C PHE A 19 7.67 -17.91 14.49
N SER A 20 8.05 -16.90 15.28
CA SER A 20 7.37 -16.53 16.51
C SER A 20 6.53 -15.29 16.26
N VAL A 21 5.20 -15.39 16.42
CA VAL A 21 4.26 -14.28 16.25
C VAL A 21 3.77 -13.79 17.61
N TYR A 22 3.92 -12.50 17.89
CA TYR A 22 3.49 -11.86 19.12
C TYR A 22 2.44 -10.80 18.81
N ILE A 23 1.32 -10.85 19.53
CA ILE A 23 0.26 -9.85 19.44
C ILE A 23 0.18 -9.09 20.77
N ASN A 24 -0.02 -7.77 20.68
CA ASN A 24 -0.18 -6.92 21.85
C ASN A 24 -1.46 -7.30 22.60
N ALA A 25 -1.30 -7.70 23.87
CA ALA A 25 -2.39 -8.17 24.71
C ALA A 25 -3.43 -7.08 25.02
N ARG A 26 -3.05 -5.81 24.84
CA ARG A 26 -3.92 -4.65 25.07
C ARG A 26 -4.96 -4.45 23.98
N LEU A 27 -4.82 -5.13 22.84
CA LEU A 27 -5.78 -5.08 21.74
C LEU A 27 -7.05 -5.86 22.07
N GLY A 28 -8.20 -5.35 21.63
CA GLY A 28 -9.46 -6.10 21.62
C GLY A 28 -9.44 -7.26 20.62
N ASP A 29 -10.42 -8.16 20.70
CA ASP A 29 -10.46 -9.40 19.91
C ASP A 29 -10.35 -9.19 18.39
N ASP A 30 -11.12 -8.24 17.84
CA ASP A 30 -11.07 -7.94 16.40
C ASP A 30 -9.71 -7.40 15.98
N ALA A 31 -9.16 -6.46 16.74
CA ALA A 31 -7.85 -5.88 16.47
C ALA A 31 -6.72 -6.94 16.58
N ARG A 32 -6.84 -7.91 17.50
CA ARG A 32 -5.90 -9.04 17.58
C ARG A 32 -5.98 -9.94 16.35
N ARG A 33 -7.18 -10.27 15.89
CA ARG A 33 -7.38 -11.08 14.66
C ARG A 33 -6.80 -10.37 13.44
N GLU A 34 -7.05 -9.08 13.32
CA GLU A 34 -6.56 -8.27 12.22
C GLU A 34 -5.03 -8.14 12.24
N THR A 35 -4.46 -7.89 13.41
CA THR A 35 -3.00 -7.85 13.58
C THR A 35 -2.40 -9.21 13.24
N LEU A 36 -2.99 -10.32 13.71
CA LEU A 36 -2.50 -11.66 13.37
C LEU A 36 -2.53 -11.91 11.86
N ARG A 37 -3.59 -11.48 11.16
CA ARG A 37 -3.68 -11.59 9.71
C ARG A 37 -2.56 -10.82 9.00
N HIS A 38 -2.26 -9.61 9.47
CA HIS A 38 -1.15 -8.79 8.98
C HIS A 38 0.20 -9.48 9.18
N GLU A 39 0.46 -9.99 10.39
CA GLU A 39 1.69 -10.73 10.71
C GLU A 39 1.88 -11.98 9.83
N LEU A 40 0.79 -12.73 9.58
CA LEU A 40 0.80 -13.90 8.69
C LEU A 40 1.09 -13.51 7.22
N GLU A 41 0.68 -12.32 6.80
CA GLU A 41 0.94 -11.84 5.45
C GLU A 41 2.43 -11.56 5.22
N HIS A 42 3.15 -11.05 6.23
CA HIS A 42 4.61 -10.93 6.16
C HIS A 42 5.30 -12.27 5.94
N MET A 43 4.79 -13.34 6.55
CA MET A 43 5.29 -14.70 6.33
C MET A 43 4.96 -15.20 4.93
N ALA A 44 3.70 -15.05 4.49
CA ALA A 44 3.25 -15.52 3.18
C ALA A 44 3.99 -14.85 2.00
N ARG A 45 4.41 -13.59 2.19
CA ARG A 45 5.11 -12.78 1.18
C ARG A 45 6.63 -12.73 1.35
N ASP A 46 7.18 -13.51 2.27
CA ASP A 46 8.61 -13.65 2.51
C ASP A 46 9.31 -12.32 2.84
N HIS A 47 8.62 -11.41 3.55
CA HIS A 47 9.11 -10.04 3.79
C HIS A 47 10.42 -10.00 4.59
N PHE A 48 10.73 -11.02 5.39
CA PHE A 48 11.94 -11.08 6.20
C PHE A 48 13.23 -11.33 5.40
N TYR A 49 13.11 -11.86 4.18
CA TYR A 49 14.26 -12.24 3.35
C TYR A 49 14.33 -11.47 2.04
N ARG A 50 13.32 -10.64 1.76
CA ARG A 50 13.28 -9.76 0.59
C ARG A 50 14.08 -8.49 0.82
N ASP A 51 14.95 -8.17 -0.14
CA ASP A 51 15.64 -6.87 -0.20
C ASP A 51 14.71 -5.81 -0.81
N ALA A 52 13.79 -5.30 0.01
CA ALA A 52 12.87 -4.23 -0.34
C ALA A 52 12.70 -3.26 0.85
N PRO A 53 12.31 -2.00 0.61
CA PRO A 53 12.05 -1.07 1.70
C PRO A 53 10.94 -1.58 2.62
N VAL A 54 11.16 -1.53 3.93
CA VAL A 54 10.17 -1.95 4.95
C VAL A 54 8.81 -1.29 4.73
N ALA A 55 8.79 0.01 4.38
CA ALA A 55 7.55 0.72 4.09
C ALA A 55 6.73 0.10 2.93
N ALA A 56 7.40 -0.42 1.90
CA ALA A 56 6.74 -1.08 0.79
C ALA A 56 6.19 -2.45 1.21
N GLN A 57 6.93 -3.20 2.03
CA GLN A 57 6.50 -4.48 2.59
C GLN A 57 5.31 -4.32 3.55
N GLU A 58 5.29 -3.27 4.38
CA GLU A 58 4.18 -2.91 5.26
C GLU A 58 2.91 -2.57 4.47
N ALA A 59 3.03 -1.78 3.40
CA ALA A 59 1.92 -1.46 2.51
C ALA A 59 1.38 -2.72 1.83
N GLU A 60 2.28 -3.58 1.32
CA GLU A 60 1.93 -4.86 0.72
C GLU A 60 1.19 -5.76 1.72
N ALA A 61 1.64 -5.85 2.98
CA ALA A 61 1.00 -6.63 4.03
C ALA A 61 -0.41 -6.12 4.40
N ARG A 62 -0.64 -4.80 4.34
CA ARG A 62 -1.96 -4.17 4.51
C ARG A 62 -2.93 -4.44 3.35
N GLY A 63 -2.44 -5.06 2.26
CA GLY A 63 -3.19 -5.22 1.03
C GLY A 63 -3.34 -3.91 0.27
N GLU A 64 -2.52 -2.91 0.57
CA GLU A 64 -2.43 -1.70 -0.22
C GLU A 64 -1.79 -2.09 -1.55
N THR A 65 -2.57 -2.05 -2.62
CA THR A 65 -1.99 -2.10 -3.95
C THR A 65 -1.14 -0.86 -4.07
N ILE A 66 0.19 -1.05 -4.10
CA ILE A 66 1.08 -0.04 -4.64
C ILE A 66 0.67 0.05 -6.12
N SER A 67 -0.34 0.87 -6.41
CA SER A 67 -0.61 1.38 -7.75
C SER A 67 0.75 1.85 -8.19
N ALA A 68 1.35 1.15 -9.14
CA ALA A 68 2.70 1.42 -9.59
C ALA A 68 2.68 2.85 -10.10
N VAL A 69 2.99 3.79 -9.21
CA VAL A 69 3.15 5.19 -9.55
C VAL A 69 4.30 5.13 -10.54
N PRO A 70 4.05 5.39 -11.83
CA PRO A 70 5.11 5.36 -12.81
C PRO A 70 6.22 6.28 -12.30
N PRO A 71 7.48 5.84 -12.29
CA PRO A 71 8.57 6.60 -11.71
C PRO A 71 8.55 8.02 -12.26
N ALA A 72 8.77 8.98 -11.36
CA ALA A 72 8.88 10.38 -11.71
C ALA A 72 9.92 10.52 -12.84
N PRO A 73 9.66 11.37 -13.84
CA PRO A 73 10.64 11.61 -14.90
C PRO A 73 11.97 12.10 -14.28
N GLU A 74 13.09 11.71 -14.88
CA GLU A 74 14.41 12.20 -14.46
C GLU A 74 14.45 13.72 -14.49
N ARG A 75 15.19 14.35 -13.57
CA ARG A 75 15.32 15.82 -13.54
C ARG A 75 15.78 16.33 -14.90
N GLY A 76 14.97 17.21 -15.50
CA GLY A 76 15.23 17.79 -16.82
C GLY A 76 14.54 17.07 -17.98
N THR A 77 13.77 16.01 -17.73
CA THR A 77 12.95 15.33 -18.74
C THR A 77 11.47 15.70 -18.59
N VAL A 78 10.79 15.92 -19.72
CA VAL A 78 9.35 16.13 -19.79
C VAL A 78 8.70 14.85 -20.30
N ARG A 79 7.70 14.34 -19.59
CA ARG A 79 6.96 13.14 -20.03
C ARG A 79 6.02 13.52 -21.17
N CYS A 80 6.20 12.87 -22.31
CA CYS A 80 5.32 13.02 -23.47
C CYS A 80 4.23 11.94 -23.43
N TYR A 81 2.98 12.33 -23.71
CA TYR A 81 1.84 11.43 -23.82
C TYR A 81 1.31 11.47 -25.24
N ARG A 82 0.97 10.30 -25.78
CA ARG A 82 0.48 10.16 -27.16
C ARG A 82 -0.88 10.83 -27.38
N ASP A 83 -1.69 10.93 -26.33
CA ASP A 83 -3.04 11.48 -26.35
C ASP A 83 -3.46 11.94 -24.94
N LEU A 84 -4.58 12.66 -24.85
CA LEU A 84 -5.13 13.17 -23.59
C LEU A 84 -5.57 12.03 -22.66
N ALA A 85 -6.03 10.89 -23.19
CA ALA A 85 -6.46 9.77 -22.38
C ALA A 85 -5.29 9.15 -21.60
N ALA A 86 -4.11 9.04 -22.23
CA ALA A 86 -2.89 8.56 -21.61
C ALA A 86 -2.39 9.51 -20.50
N LEU A 87 -2.53 10.82 -20.69
CA LEU A 87 -2.24 11.81 -19.64
C LEU A 87 -3.24 11.69 -18.48
N THR A 88 -4.54 11.59 -18.76
CA THR A 88 -5.59 11.46 -17.74
C THR A 88 -5.42 10.20 -16.90
N ALA A 89 -5.13 9.05 -17.51
CA ALA A 89 -4.88 7.81 -16.81
C ALA A 89 -3.67 7.90 -15.87
N TYR A 90 -2.61 8.60 -16.30
CA TYR A 90 -1.43 8.86 -15.48
C TYR A 90 -1.75 9.78 -14.29
N LEU A 91 -2.48 10.88 -14.51
CA LEU A 91 -2.85 11.79 -13.43
C LEU A 91 -3.82 11.14 -12.43
N GLN A 92 -4.70 10.25 -12.89
CA GLN A 92 -5.55 9.43 -12.03
C GLN A 92 -4.72 8.44 -11.20
N SER A 93 -3.70 7.80 -11.78
CA SER A 93 -2.83 6.89 -11.03
C SER A 93 -1.97 7.60 -9.96
N LEU A 94 -1.72 8.89 -10.15
CA LEU A 94 -1.10 9.76 -9.14
C LEU A 94 -2.07 10.28 -8.07
N GLY A 95 -3.38 10.05 -8.20
CA GLY A 95 -4.40 10.68 -7.35
C GLY A 95 -4.55 12.20 -7.58
N ALA A 96 -4.00 12.72 -8.68
CA ALA A 96 -4.04 14.14 -9.03
C ALA A 96 -5.36 14.56 -9.72
N LEU A 97 -6.19 13.59 -10.10
CA LEU A 97 -7.52 13.79 -10.67
C LEU A 97 -8.53 12.96 -9.86
N GLY A 98 -9.42 13.64 -9.11
CA GLY A 98 -10.54 12.99 -8.44
C GLY A 98 -11.52 12.38 -9.45
N SER A 99 -12.26 11.34 -9.06
CA SER A 99 -13.14 10.55 -9.94
C SER A 99 -14.38 11.29 -10.49
N SER A 100 -14.50 12.60 -10.30
CA SER A 100 -15.69 13.35 -10.72
C SER A 100 -15.42 14.16 -11.98
N MET A 101 -15.90 13.64 -13.11
CA MET A 101 -16.19 14.46 -14.29
C MET A 101 -17.56 14.05 -14.84
N GLU A 102 -18.58 14.26 -14.01
CA GLU A 102 -19.93 14.46 -14.54
C GLU A 102 -20.19 15.98 -14.52
N SER A 103 -20.77 16.48 -15.59
CA SER A 103 -21.20 17.87 -15.79
C SER A 103 -20.16 18.84 -16.38
N LEU A 104 -19.96 18.72 -17.70
CA LEU A 104 -20.04 19.90 -18.55
C LEU A 104 -21.18 19.66 -19.55
N GLY A 105 -22.37 20.12 -19.17
CA GLY A 105 -23.56 20.08 -20.00
C GLY A 105 -23.33 20.84 -21.30
N ALA A 106 -23.54 20.15 -22.42
CA ALA A 106 -23.78 20.78 -23.69
C ALA A 106 -25.25 21.24 -23.72
N GLU A 107 -25.50 22.51 -23.44
CA GLU A 107 -26.80 23.12 -23.72
C GLU A 107 -26.87 23.50 -25.21
N PRO A 108 -27.83 22.98 -25.99
CA PRO A 108 -28.05 23.47 -27.36
C PRO A 108 -28.75 24.83 -27.32
N MET A 109 -28.13 25.82 -27.95
CA MET A 109 -28.70 27.14 -28.16
C MET A 109 -29.91 27.04 -29.11
N ARG A 110 -31.08 27.47 -28.62
CA ARG A 110 -32.34 27.53 -29.38
C ARG A 110 -32.36 28.71 -30.34
#